data_AF-A0A9P3CTX0-F1
#
_entry.id   AF-A0A9P3CTX0-F1
#
_cell.length_a   1.000
_cell.length_b   1.000
_cell.length_c   1.000
_cell.angle_alpha   90.00
_cell.angle_beta   90.00
_cell.angle_gamma   90.00
#
_symmetry.space_group_name_H-M   'P 1'
#
loop_
_entity.id
_entity.type
_entity.pdbx_description
1 polymer ?
#
loop_
_entity_poly.entity_id
_entity_poly.type
_entity_poly.pdbx_seq_one_letter_code
_entity_poly.pdbx_strand_id
1 'polypeptide(L)'
;MTTQQENPEDSNDLFSISVDADDYAEAAAGDAPSVVDRTFQSEEDFQKQKASYSAKVHQGNLLEELVSTVPALEFRSQNAQVDGEKVKLRKKEVQLLGYVVGEMHYDRKYEQILELCEKVREICEVEGGEREKNRLEESLERWDGRCRQRFEKVHDNDV
;
A
#
# COMPACT_ATOMS: atom_id res chain seq x y z
N MET A 1 30.76 -61.60 1.74
CA MET A 1 30.83 -61.00 0.39
C MET A 1 29.43 -60.58 -0.01
N THR A 2 29.34 -59.36 -0.51
CA THR A 2 28.25 -58.77 -1.30
C THR A 2 27.06 -58.16 -0.55
N THR A 3 27.05 -56.83 -0.66
CA THR A 3 26.08 -55.78 -0.36
C THR A 3 24.87 -55.76 -1.30
N GLN A 4 23.91 -54.86 -0.98
CA GLN A 4 22.88 -54.20 -1.80
C GLN A 4 21.44 -54.64 -1.44
N GLN A 5 20.46 -53.76 -1.22
CA GLN A 5 20.38 -52.30 -1.31
C GLN A 5 19.07 -51.84 -0.65
N GLU A 6 19.14 -50.68 0.02
CA GLU A 6 18.02 -49.97 0.66
C GLU A 6 16.93 -49.60 -0.35
N ASN A 7 15.66 -49.63 0.09
CA ASN A 7 14.62 -48.82 -0.53
C ASN A 7 13.69 -48.30 0.58
N PRO A 8 13.73 -47.01 0.96
CA PRO A 8 12.77 -46.42 1.88
C PRO A 8 11.42 -46.26 1.17
N GLU A 9 10.35 -46.62 1.87
CA GLU A 9 8.97 -46.43 1.42
C GLU A 9 8.69 -44.94 1.19
N ASP A 10 8.59 -44.56 -0.09
CA ASP A 10 8.22 -43.22 -0.54
C ASP A 10 6.81 -42.89 -0.07
N SER A 11 6.74 -42.14 1.02
CA SER A 11 5.53 -41.53 1.56
C SER A 11 5.21 -40.29 0.73
N ASN A 12 4.68 -40.45 -0.48
CA ASN A 12 4.27 -39.30 -1.29
C ASN A 12 3.06 -39.54 -2.21
N ASP A 13 2.09 -40.32 -1.76
CA ASP A 13 0.81 -40.50 -2.47
C ASP A 13 -0.31 -39.53 -2.01
N LEU A 14 0.04 -38.50 -1.23
CA LEU A 14 -0.93 -37.49 -0.75
C LEU A 14 -1.14 -36.33 -1.76
N PHE A 15 -0.38 -36.32 -2.86
CA PHE A 15 -0.46 -35.29 -3.91
C PHE A 15 -0.81 -35.85 -5.30
N SER A 16 -1.17 -37.14 -5.39
CA SER A 16 -1.67 -37.77 -6.62
C SER A 16 -3.12 -37.36 -6.89
N ILE A 17 -3.35 -36.08 -7.16
CA ILE A 17 -4.64 -35.61 -7.71
C ILE A 17 -4.60 -35.90 -9.22
N SER A 18 -5.14 -37.04 -9.62
CA SER A 18 -5.44 -37.32 -11.02
C SER A 18 -6.62 -36.46 -11.47
N VAL A 19 -6.34 -35.40 -12.21
CA VAL A 19 -7.37 -34.58 -12.86
C VAL A 19 -7.72 -35.26 -14.17
N ASP A 20 -8.84 -35.98 -14.19
CA ASP A 20 -9.39 -36.52 -15.44
C ASP A 20 -10.00 -35.37 -16.25
N ALA A 21 -9.60 -35.24 -17.51
CA ALA A 21 -9.99 -34.11 -18.35
C ALA A 21 -11.49 -34.14 -18.71
N ASP A 22 -12.11 -35.31 -18.64
CA ASP A 22 -13.53 -35.50 -18.95
C ASP A 22 -14.45 -35.04 -17.80
N ASP A 23 -13.96 -34.96 -16.56
CA ASP A 23 -14.73 -34.50 -15.39
C ASP A 23 -14.87 -32.95 -15.35
N TYR A 24 -14.01 -32.23 -16.08
CA TYR A 24 -14.07 -30.77 -16.18
C TYR A 24 -15.23 -30.30 -17.07
N ALA A 25 -15.58 -31.08 -18.10
CA ALA A 25 -16.67 -30.74 -19.02
C ALA A 25 -18.05 -30.90 -18.35
N GLU A 26 -18.20 -31.88 -17.46
CA GLU A 26 -19.43 -32.09 -16.70
C GLU A 26 -19.57 -31.10 -15.53
N ALA A 27 -18.46 -30.73 -14.89
CA ALA A 27 -18.44 -29.68 -13.86
C ALA A 27 -18.76 -28.27 -14.42
N ALA A 28 -18.37 -27.97 -15.67
CA ALA A 28 -18.69 -26.69 -16.32
C ALA A 28 -20.15 -26.59 -16.79
N ALA A 29 -20.80 -27.72 -17.07
CA ALA A 29 -22.21 -27.78 -17.47
C ALA A 29 -23.19 -27.64 -16.26
N GLY A 30 -22.68 -27.78 -15.03
CA GLY A 30 -23.42 -27.64 -13.79
C GLY A 30 -23.41 -26.24 -13.17
N ASP A 31 -22.80 -25.24 -13.81
CA ASP A 31 -22.90 -23.83 -13.41
C ASP A 31 -24.28 -23.27 -13.78
N ALA A 32 -25.32 -23.89 -13.22
CA ALA A 32 -26.64 -23.30 -13.17
C ALA A 32 -26.48 -21.99 -12.38
N PRO A 33 -27.01 -20.86 -12.88
CA PRO A 33 -26.90 -19.59 -12.18
C PRO A 33 -27.41 -19.79 -10.75
N SER A 34 -26.50 -19.67 -9.79
CA SER A 34 -26.80 -19.78 -8.38
C SER A 34 -27.93 -18.80 -8.07
N VAL A 35 -29.14 -19.33 -7.80
CA VAL A 35 -30.32 -18.57 -7.36
C VAL A 35 -30.10 -17.95 -5.97
N VAL A 36 -28.98 -18.29 -5.32
CA VAL A 36 -28.58 -17.73 -4.04
C VAL A 36 -27.88 -16.40 -4.29
N ASP A 37 -28.60 -15.31 -4.00
CA ASP A 37 -28.08 -13.95 -3.90
C ASP A 37 -26.91 -13.91 -2.91
N ARG A 38 -25.68 -13.95 -3.42
CA ARG A 38 -24.44 -13.86 -2.62
C ARG A 38 -24.37 -12.59 -1.78
N THR A 39 -25.08 -11.54 -2.20
CA THR A 39 -25.07 -10.21 -1.56
C THR A 39 -26.29 -9.96 -0.68
N PHE A 40 -27.29 -10.86 -0.66
CA PHE A 40 -28.60 -10.64 -0.01
C PHE A 40 -29.26 -9.29 -0.37
N GLN A 41 -28.89 -8.70 -1.51
CA GLN A 41 -29.39 -7.44 -2.01
C GLN A 41 -30.20 -7.71 -3.26
N SER A 42 -31.38 -7.09 -3.36
CA SER A 42 -32.14 -7.14 -4.61
C SER A 42 -31.36 -6.47 -5.74
N GLU A 43 -31.57 -6.93 -6.98
CA GLU A 43 -30.99 -6.29 -8.17
C GLU A 43 -31.38 -4.80 -8.24
N GLU A 44 -32.59 -4.45 -7.79
CA GLU A 44 -33.04 -3.05 -7.75
C GLU A 44 -32.21 -2.20 -6.77
N ASP A 45 -31.86 -2.74 -5.60
CA ASP A 45 -31.03 -2.05 -4.61
C ASP A 45 -29.59 -1.91 -5.08
N PHE A 46 -29.06 -2.93 -5.77
CA PHE A 46 -27.74 -2.86 -6.39
C PHE A 46 -27.68 -1.75 -7.46
N GLN A 47 -28.69 -1.67 -8.34
CA GLN A 47 -28.76 -0.62 -9.36
C GLN A 47 -28.89 0.77 -8.74
N LYS A 48 -29.66 0.92 -7.64
CA LYS A 48 -29.74 2.19 -6.88
C LYS A 48 -28.37 2.59 -6.30
N GLN A 49 -27.66 1.65 -5.68
CA GLN A 49 -26.32 1.91 -5.14
C GLN A 49 -25.33 2.27 -6.23
N LYS A 50 -25.31 1.51 -7.34
CA LYS A 50 -24.47 1.77 -8.51
C LYS A 50 -24.76 3.13 -9.14
N ALA A 51 -26.02 3.52 -9.27
CA ALA A 51 -26.42 4.83 -9.78
C ALA A 51 -26.02 5.98 -8.83
N SER A 52 -26.05 5.74 -7.52
CA SER A 52 -25.60 6.70 -6.50
C SER A 52 -24.08 6.74 -6.32
N TYR A 53 -23.37 5.71 -6.80
CA TYR A 53 -21.94 5.58 -6.63
C TYR A 53 -21.22 6.58 -7.52
N SER A 54 -20.54 7.53 -6.88
CA SER A 54 -19.52 8.35 -7.52
C SER A 54 -18.16 7.92 -6.98
N ALA A 55 -17.27 7.52 -7.88
CA ALA A 55 -15.88 7.29 -7.51
C ALA A 55 -15.30 8.62 -7.00
N LYS A 56 -14.68 8.60 -5.82
CA LYS A 56 -13.92 9.76 -5.33
C LYS A 56 -12.65 9.86 -6.16
N VAL A 57 -12.70 10.67 -7.22
CA VAL A 57 -11.53 10.99 -8.03
C VAL A 57 -10.83 12.17 -7.34
N HIS A 58 -9.67 11.90 -6.73
CA HIS A 58 -8.77 12.97 -6.31
C HIS A 58 -8.09 13.54 -7.58
N GLN A 59 -8.26 14.84 -7.84
CA GLN A 59 -7.77 15.54 -9.04
C GLN A 59 -6.25 15.83 -9.01
N GLY A 60 -5.50 15.18 -8.11
CA GLY A 60 -4.11 15.51 -7.80
C GLY A 60 -4.00 16.65 -6.78
N ASN A 61 -2.76 16.98 -6.39
CA ASN A 61 -2.39 18.02 -5.42
C ASN A 61 -2.61 17.68 -3.93
N LEU A 62 -2.45 16.41 -3.53
CA LEU A 62 -2.49 16.06 -2.10
C LEU A 62 -1.41 16.79 -1.28
N LEU A 63 -0.29 17.16 -1.91
CA LEU A 63 0.75 17.94 -1.24
C LEU A 63 0.24 19.32 -0.78
N GLU A 64 -0.59 19.99 -1.58
CA GLU A 64 -1.20 21.27 -1.18
C GLU A 64 -2.18 21.08 -0.02
N GLU A 65 -2.95 19.97 -0.02
CA GLU A 65 -3.83 19.62 1.10
C GLU A 65 -3.02 19.34 2.38
N LEU A 66 -1.88 18.65 2.26
CA LEU A 66 -0.98 18.39 3.39
C LEU A 66 -0.40 19.70 3.94
N VAL A 67 0.08 20.60 3.09
CA VAL A 67 0.60 21.90 3.52
C VAL A 67 -0.50 22.77 4.11
N SER A 68 -1.72 22.73 3.59
CA SER A 68 -2.85 23.45 4.19
C SER A 68 -3.21 22.91 5.58
N THR A 69 -3.07 21.60 5.80
CA THR A 69 -3.40 20.96 7.08
C THR A 69 -2.26 21.09 8.08
N VAL A 70 -1.02 21.00 7.60
CA VAL A 70 0.22 21.05 8.38
C VAL A 70 1.18 22.05 7.70
N PRO A 71 0.99 23.37 7.93
CA PRO A 71 1.79 24.41 7.26
C PRO A 71 3.30 24.29 7.50
N ALA A 72 3.70 23.67 8.61
CA ALA A 72 5.11 23.42 8.93
C ALA A 72 5.83 22.53 7.89
N LEU A 73 5.09 21.71 7.13
CA LEU A 73 5.66 20.84 6.09
C LEU A 73 5.85 21.53 4.73
N GLU A 74 5.61 22.85 4.63
CA GLU A 74 5.83 23.60 3.40
C GLU A 74 7.31 23.57 2.98
N PHE A 75 7.60 23.21 1.72
CA PHE A 75 8.97 23.22 1.17
C PHE A 75 9.56 24.64 1.06
N ARG A 76 8.72 25.65 0.86
CA ARG A 76 9.13 27.01 0.45
C ARG A 76 9.50 27.95 1.60
N SER A 77 9.03 27.67 2.82
CA SER A 77 9.22 28.55 3.97
C SER A 77 10.38 28.09 4.85
N GLN A 78 11.61 28.46 4.46
CA GLN A 78 12.81 28.35 5.32
C GLN A 78 12.80 29.30 6.54
N ASN A 79 11.74 30.10 6.70
CA ASN A 79 11.64 31.17 7.70
C ASN A 79 10.55 30.96 8.76
N ALA A 80 9.88 29.81 8.78
CA ALA A 80 9.01 29.48 9.91
C ALA A 80 9.91 29.05 11.08
N GLN A 81 10.34 30.04 11.86
CA GLN A 81 10.99 29.86 13.15
C GLN A 81 10.03 29.03 14.03
N VAL A 82 10.21 27.71 14.03
CA VAL A 82 9.47 26.81 14.91
C VAL A 82 10.09 26.99 16.28
N ASP A 83 9.47 27.85 17.07
CA ASP A 83 9.56 27.82 18.52
C ASP A 83 9.51 26.33 18.92
N GLY A 84 10.53 25.82 19.64
CA GLY A 84 11.01 24.42 19.63
C GLY A 84 10.04 23.29 20.00
N GLU A 85 8.74 23.50 19.90
CA GLU A 85 7.65 22.55 20.03
C GLU A 85 7.40 21.81 18.71
N LYS A 86 7.47 20.48 18.76
CA LYS A 86 7.16 19.61 17.61
C LYS A 86 5.68 19.66 17.28
N VAL A 87 5.35 19.68 15.98
CA VAL A 87 3.98 19.65 15.49
C VAL A 87 3.38 18.27 15.70
N LYS A 88 2.29 18.19 16.45
CA LYS A 88 1.60 16.92 16.71
C LYS A 88 0.75 16.51 15.52
N LEU A 89 1.13 15.41 14.87
CA LEU A 89 0.39 14.79 13.79
C LEU A 89 -0.69 13.84 14.31
N ARG A 90 -1.93 14.10 13.92
CA ARG A 90 -3.07 13.21 14.16
C ARG A 90 -3.03 12.04 13.19
N LYS A 91 -3.77 10.97 13.51
CA LYS A 91 -3.93 9.79 12.64
C LYS A 91 -4.34 10.14 11.20
N LYS A 92 -5.23 11.13 11.02
CA LYS A 92 -5.67 11.57 9.69
C LYS A 92 -4.54 12.23 8.90
N GLU A 93 -3.71 13.04 9.56
CA GLU A 93 -2.57 13.72 8.95
C GLU A 93 -1.46 12.73 8.58
N VAL A 94 -1.23 11.71 9.42
CA VAL A 94 -0.32 10.60 9.10
C VAL A 94 -0.81 9.80 7.88
N GLN A 95 -2.11 9.57 7.76
CA GLN A 95 -2.69 8.92 6.58
C GLN A 95 -2.53 9.78 5.32
N LEU A 96 -2.81 11.09 5.43
CA LEU A 96 -2.63 12.04 4.33
C LEU A 96 -1.17 12.08 3.86
N LEU A 97 -0.21 12.12 4.79
CA LEU A 97 1.21 12.03 4.49
C LEU A 97 1.54 10.78 3.66
N GLY A 98 0.99 9.62 4.04
CA GLY A 98 1.18 8.39 3.27
C GLY A 98 0.62 8.45 1.86
N TYR A 99 -0.54 9.10 1.66
CA TYR A 99 -1.12 9.30 0.33
C TYR A 99 -0.29 10.25 -0.53
N VAL A 100 0.20 11.35 0.05
CA VAL A 100 1.08 12.32 -0.61
C VAL A 100 2.36 11.64 -1.09
N VAL A 101 3.02 10.87 -0.22
CA VAL A 101 4.21 10.11 -0.60
C VAL A 101 3.91 9.11 -1.72
N GLY A 102 2.73 8.48 -1.69
CA GLY A 102 2.27 7.59 -2.75
C GLY A 102 2.10 8.29 -4.11
N GLU A 103 1.45 9.45 -4.13
CA GLU A 103 1.28 10.30 -5.33
C GLU A 103 2.65 10.76 -5.86
N MET A 104 3.50 11.30 -4.99
CA MET A 104 4.84 11.76 -5.36
C MET A 104 5.71 10.62 -5.90
N HIS A 105 5.56 9.40 -5.37
CA HIS A 105 6.31 8.23 -5.83
C HIS A 105 5.85 7.81 -7.22
N TYR A 106 4.55 7.90 -7.51
CA TYR A 106 3.99 7.68 -8.85
C TYR A 106 4.55 8.70 -9.85
N ASP A 107 4.60 9.97 -9.45
CA ASP A 107 5.17 11.08 -10.23
C ASP A 107 6.72 11.05 -10.34
N ARG A 108 7.38 10.06 -9.73
CA ARG A 108 8.85 9.91 -9.67
C ARG A 108 9.58 11.08 -9.00
N LYS A 109 8.90 11.83 -8.13
CA LYS A 109 9.47 12.95 -7.36
C LYS A 109 10.25 12.43 -6.14
N TYR A 110 11.23 11.55 -6.36
CA TYR A 110 11.92 10.83 -5.28
C TYR A 110 12.71 11.76 -4.35
N GLU A 111 13.38 12.79 -4.89
CA GLU A 111 14.11 13.78 -4.08
C GLU A 111 13.19 14.50 -3.09
N GLN A 112 12.03 14.97 -3.57
CA GLN A 112 11.06 15.66 -2.73
C GLN A 112 10.47 14.74 -1.64
N ILE A 113 10.37 13.43 -1.89
CA ILE A 113 9.94 12.47 -0.85
C ILE A 113 11.00 12.37 0.25
N LEU A 114 12.29 12.32 -0.12
CA LEU A 114 13.39 12.27 0.87
C LEU A 114 13.39 13.53 1.74
N GLU A 115 13.28 14.71 1.12
CA GLU A 115 13.18 15.98 1.83
C GLU A 115 11.96 16.04 2.77
N LEU A 116 10.80 15.54 2.31
CA LEU A 116 9.60 15.47 3.14
C LEU A 116 9.80 14.53 4.35
N CYS A 117 10.41 13.37 4.14
CA CYS A 117 10.67 12.41 5.20
C CYS A 117 11.61 13.00 6.27
N GLU A 118 12.66 13.70 5.85
CA GLU A 118 13.59 14.39 6.75
C GLU A 118 12.88 15.47 7.57
N LYS A 119 12.10 16.34 6.91
CA LYS A 119 11.31 17.36 7.61
C LYS A 119 10.37 16.74 8.64
N VAL A 120 9.61 15.70 8.28
CA VAL A 120 8.69 15.05 9.23
C VAL A 120 9.43 14.52 10.46
N ARG A 121 10.65 14.00 10.33
CA ARG A 121 11.43 13.53 11.50
C ARG A 121 11.88 14.68 12.41
N GLU A 122 12.22 15.82 11.82
CA GLU A 122 12.71 16.98 12.54
C GLU A 122 11.59 17.70 13.29
N ILE A 123 10.51 18.04 12.58
CA ILE A 123 9.50 18.98 13.07
C ILE A 123 8.21 18.33 13.55
N CYS A 124 7.97 17.05 13.28
CA CYS A 124 6.71 16.39 13.66
C CYS A 124 6.87 15.36 14.79
N GLU A 125 5.80 15.22 15.57
CA GLU A 125 5.61 14.16 16.57
C GLU A 125 4.23 13.55 16.39
N VAL A 126 4.05 12.24 16.56
CA VAL A 126 2.74 11.61 16.34
C VAL A 126 1.92 11.60 17.62
N GLU A 127 0.64 11.96 17.51
CA GLU A 127 -0.33 11.77 18.59
C GLU A 127 -0.70 10.27 18.70
N GLY A 128 -0.51 9.69 19.89
CA GLY A 128 -0.81 8.26 20.14
C GLY A 128 0.21 7.56 21.05
N GLY A 129 1.37 8.17 21.25
CA GLY A 129 2.45 7.62 22.07
C GLY A 129 3.52 6.91 21.23
N GLU A 130 4.38 6.15 21.91
CA GLU A 130 5.59 5.56 21.32
C GLU A 130 5.29 4.59 20.18
N ARG A 131 4.18 3.84 20.25
CA ARG A 131 3.80 2.86 19.23
C ARG A 131 3.49 3.51 17.88
N GLU A 132 2.71 4.58 17.89
CA GLU A 132 2.32 5.33 16.70
C GLU A 132 3.53 6.06 16.10
N LYS A 133 4.41 6.57 16.96
CA LYS A 133 5.69 7.16 16.55
C LYS A 133 6.56 6.13 15.81
N ASN A 134 6.77 4.95 16.40
CA ASN A 134 7.58 3.89 15.78
C ASN A 134 7.00 3.44 14.43
N ARG A 135 5.67 3.34 14.30
CA ARG A 135 5.02 3.01 13.02
C ARG A 135 5.24 4.06 11.95
N LEU A 136 5.22 5.35 12.31
CA LEU A 136 5.54 6.41 11.38
C LEU A 136 7.01 6.30 10.97
N GLU A 137 7.92 6.12 11.92
CA GLU A 137 9.35 5.99 11.68
C GLU A 137 9.68 4.83 10.73
N GLU A 138 9.14 3.63 10.99
CA GLU A 138 9.23 2.47 10.08
C GLU A 138 8.70 2.78 8.66
N SER A 139 7.66 3.62 8.57
CA SER A 139 7.09 4.02 7.28
C SER A 139 8.00 4.99 6.54
N LEU A 140 8.58 5.97 7.25
CA LEU A 140 9.56 6.91 6.71
C LEU A 140 10.81 6.18 6.22
N GLU A 141 11.37 5.25 7.01
CA GLU A 141 12.52 4.43 6.59
C GLU A 141 12.22 3.61 5.33
N ARG A 142 11.03 3.01 5.27
CA ARG A 142 10.60 2.25 4.11
C ARG A 142 10.48 3.13 2.87
N TRP A 143 9.95 4.34 3.01
CA TRP A 143 9.84 5.30 1.90
C TRP A 143 11.21 5.80 1.45
N ASP A 144 12.08 6.19 2.38
CA ASP A 144 13.46 6.58 2.12
C ASP A 144 14.22 5.49 1.36
N GLY A 145 14.19 4.26 1.86
CA GLY A 145 14.90 3.14 1.25
C GLY A 145 14.43 2.85 -0.17
N ARG A 146 13.12 2.90 -0.43
CA ARG A 146 12.57 2.72 -1.77
C ARG A 146 12.97 3.87 -2.71
N CYS A 147 12.89 5.10 -2.23
CA CYS A 147 13.20 6.28 -3.04
C CYS A 147 14.68 6.31 -3.40
N ARG A 148 15.60 6.02 -2.46
CA ARG A 148 17.04 5.94 -2.75
C ARG A 148 17.37 4.86 -3.78
N GLN A 149 16.83 3.65 -3.62
CA GLN A 149 17.02 2.57 -4.61
C GLN A 149 16.49 2.93 -6.00
N ARG A 150 15.40 3.70 -6.08
CA ARG A 150 14.84 4.15 -7.36
C ARG A 150 15.62 5.31 -7.95
N PHE A 151 16.09 6.23 -7.12
CA PHE A 151 16.93 7.35 -7.51
C PHE A 151 18.23 6.87 -8.16
N GLU A 152 18.94 5.93 -7.52
CA GLU A 152 20.15 5.29 -8.08
C GLU A 152 19.87 4.60 -9.41
N LYS A 153 18.77 3.86 -9.52
CA LYS A 153 18.38 3.17 -10.77
C LYS A 153 17.98 4.11 -11.89
N VAL A 154 17.34 5.24 -11.60
CA VAL A 154 17.00 6.23 -12.63
C VAL A 154 18.28 6.92 -13.10
N HIS A 155 19.18 7.27 -12.18
CA HIS A 155 20.44 7.92 -12.52
C HIS A 155 21.36 7.01 -13.37
N ASP A 156 21.43 5.71 -13.08
CA ASP A 156 22.19 4.73 -13.89
C ASP A 156 21.61 4.49 -15.29
N ASN A 157 20.31 4.76 -15.53
CA ASN A 157 19.69 4.59 -16.85
C ASN A 157 19.81 5.85 -17.73
N ASP A 158 20.19 6.99 -17.15
CA ASP A 158 20.35 8.28 -17.85
C ASP A 158 21.81 8.59 -18.22
N VAL A 159 22.75 7.67 -17.96
CA VAL A 159 24.18 7.72 -18.37
C VAL A 159 24.44 6.72 -19.50
#